data_AF-A0A2S9YSQ4-F1
#
_entry.id   AF-A0A2S9YSQ4-F1
#
_cell.length_a   1.000
_cell.length_b   1.000
_cell.length_c   1.000
_cell.angle_alpha   90.00
_cell.angle_beta   90.00
_cell.angle_gamma   90.00
#
_symmetry.space_group_name_H-M   'P 1'
#
loop_
_entity.id
_entity.type
_entity.pdbx_description
1 polymer ?
#
loop_
_entity_poly.entity_id
_entity_poly.type
_entity_poly.pdbx_seq_one_letter_code
_entity_poly.pdbx_strand_id
1 'polypeptide(L)'
;MTKQSLLQLTLTALALPLCAIGCDAEPVDADADTEFETPRAGGIWQPKPIKPQWCENPEFEPSRPPDPGGCDIELRLIETQFVTGQGISEGRGELSTDVTSTSNGGSVGSASVSERTYTVGERKNHELMIDTYHLAIGAVEQVQVCADFTEHDGGGGNGQDDVGTACTQINLECDPGNGVPTQTVTLGPVALCGPNQCNGSAAAKVEIMREDADGDNVPNADDFTPEPCDEHDKASEGVALLLYFHYDDDAFTTLAQSMGTNLSKHYGAYDYVALVMDNATSNANGTSNKAFSHADVVFEPTRDGLMDAMQHLTAKGYRFDTFVHAHGYKRGSVPSDSKFEVLSGGMISGDWLVDATHPDNIGTARGGIPIIAWWATTCYAARMIDAWETIGAIVASAAIDVQFYPNAWLNFWDGWVAGDQYRPAVDDSVTPSVVTASDSMIVAQGEVGPYWCVAPTAIGQNPCAEDFFNDDVGANEAMYNLDGIYDHGMSGKDNMAAASVRDFIGIQTVTFGAAFGWP
;
A
#
# COMPACT_ATOMS: atom_id res chain seq x y z
N MET A 1 -53.20 -21.34 -46.78
CA MET A 1 -52.44 -20.25 -47.42
C MET A 1 -52.18 -19.19 -46.36
N THR A 2 -51.07 -19.37 -45.65
CA THR A 2 -50.67 -18.64 -44.45
C THR A 2 -49.53 -17.70 -44.82
N LYS A 3 -49.66 -16.42 -44.45
CA LYS A 3 -48.55 -15.45 -44.41
C LYS A 3 -48.25 -15.19 -42.94
N GLN A 4 -47.07 -15.64 -42.49
CA GLN A 4 -46.42 -15.14 -41.28
C GLN A 4 -45.09 -14.54 -41.71
N SER A 5 -44.93 -13.26 -41.43
CA SER A 5 -43.70 -12.50 -41.63
C SER A 5 -42.71 -12.87 -40.52
N LEU A 6 -41.54 -13.40 -40.88
CA LEU A 6 -40.35 -13.38 -40.02
C LEU A 6 -39.54 -12.12 -40.40
N LEU A 7 -39.40 -11.22 -39.43
CA LEU A 7 -38.36 -10.19 -39.43
C LEU A 7 -37.03 -10.90 -39.11
N GLN A 8 -36.14 -11.02 -40.09
CA GLN A 8 -34.73 -11.29 -39.84
C GLN A 8 -34.06 -9.95 -39.54
N LEU A 9 -33.69 -9.72 -38.28
CA LEU A 9 -32.69 -8.73 -37.91
C LEU A 9 -31.34 -9.24 -38.40
N THR A 10 -30.89 -8.77 -39.56
CA THR A 10 -29.49 -8.86 -39.97
C THR A 10 -28.69 -7.89 -39.13
N LEU A 11 -27.95 -8.42 -38.15
CA LEU A 11 -26.89 -7.72 -37.45
C LEU A 11 -25.74 -7.53 -38.46
N THR A 12 -25.72 -6.40 -39.16
CA THR A 12 -24.55 -5.99 -39.95
C THR A 12 -23.43 -5.64 -38.99
N ALA A 13 -22.53 -6.60 -38.77
CA ALA A 13 -21.20 -6.33 -38.24
C ALA A 13 -20.54 -5.31 -39.18
N LEU A 14 -20.28 -4.11 -38.69
CA LEU A 14 -19.40 -3.17 -39.37
C LEU A 14 -18.01 -3.82 -39.44
N ALA A 15 -17.66 -4.33 -40.62
CA ALA A 15 -16.29 -4.62 -40.97
C ALA A 15 -15.52 -3.30 -41.04
N LEU A 16 -14.90 -2.91 -39.93
CA LEU A 16 -13.85 -1.90 -39.92
C LEU A 16 -12.55 -2.55 -40.40
N PRO A 17 -11.66 -1.82 -41.09
CA PRO A 17 -10.34 -2.31 -41.42
C PRO A 17 -9.53 -2.39 -40.12
N LEU A 18 -9.48 -3.57 -39.52
CA LEU A 18 -8.52 -3.91 -38.46
C LEU A 18 -7.15 -3.99 -39.12
N CYS A 19 -6.35 -2.93 -39.01
CA CYS A 19 -4.91 -3.09 -39.08
C CYS A 19 -4.51 -3.85 -37.82
N ALA A 20 -4.12 -5.11 -38.00
CA ALA A 20 -3.51 -5.93 -36.96
C ALA A 20 -2.23 -5.25 -36.49
N ILE A 21 -2.17 -4.88 -35.22
CA ILE A 21 -0.93 -4.49 -34.58
C ILE A 21 -0.83 -5.39 -33.36
N GLY A 22 0.15 -6.27 -33.44
CA GLY A 22 0.60 -7.10 -32.34
C GLY A 22 1.15 -6.23 -31.22
N CYS A 23 1.27 -6.77 -30.01
CA CYS A 23 2.30 -6.29 -29.11
C CYS A 23 3.60 -6.36 -29.92
N ASP A 24 4.18 -5.24 -30.36
CA ASP A 24 5.52 -5.29 -30.92
C ASP A 24 6.42 -5.71 -29.74
N ALA A 25 6.57 -7.03 -29.57
CA ALA A 25 7.76 -7.60 -28.99
C ALA A 25 8.85 -7.16 -29.95
N GLU A 26 9.48 -6.02 -29.66
CA GLU A 26 10.80 -5.77 -30.21
C GLU A 26 11.60 -7.06 -29.97
N PRO A 27 12.26 -7.59 -31.01
CA PRO A 27 13.02 -8.81 -30.88
C PRO A 27 13.93 -8.68 -29.67
N VAL A 28 13.93 -9.67 -28.79
CA VAL A 28 14.91 -9.73 -27.71
C VAL A 28 16.25 -9.89 -28.41
N ASP A 29 16.93 -8.77 -28.65
CA ASP A 29 18.29 -8.73 -29.14
C ASP A 29 19.13 -9.44 -28.07
N ALA A 30 19.38 -10.73 -28.30
CA ALA A 30 20.23 -11.58 -27.48
C ALA A 30 21.71 -11.18 -27.55
N ASP A 31 22.01 -9.95 -28.00
CA ASP A 31 23.36 -9.37 -28.11
C ASP A 31 23.43 -7.90 -27.67
N ALA A 32 22.51 -7.43 -26.81
CA ALA A 32 22.67 -6.15 -26.09
C ALA A 32 23.42 -6.29 -24.74
N ASP A 33 24.28 -7.30 -24.59
CA ASP A 33 25.33 -7.30 -23.56
C ASP A 33 26.59 -6.64 -24.15
N THR A 34 26.63 -5.31 -24.27
CA THR A 34 27.90 -4.53 -24.25
C THR A 34 27.73 -3.02 -24.10
N GLU A 35 26.76 -2.54 -23.33
CA GLU A 35 27.06 -1.42 -22.44
C GLU A 35 26.55 -1.79 -21.06
N PHE A 36 27.50 -2.05 -20.16
CA PHE A 36 27.28 -1.94 -18.72
C PHE A 36 26.76 -0.51 -18.46
N GLU A 37 25.46 -0.30 -18.62
CA GLU A 37 24.79 0.59 -17.70
C GLU A 37 25.01 -0.05 -16.34
N THR A 38 26.02 0.46 -15.63
CA THR A 38 26.05 0.47 -14.16
C THR A 38 24.60 0.52 -13.69
N PRO A 39 24.13 -0.37 -12.79
CA PRO A 39 22.76 -0.33 -12.31
C PRO A 39 22.46 1.12 -11.96
N ARG A 40 21.71 1.81 -12.83
CA ARG A 40 21.21 3.14 -12.51
C ARG A 40 20.34 2.83 -11.32
N ALA A 41 20.82 3.23 -10.15
CA ALA A 41 20.12 3.07 -8.90
C ALA A 41 18.65 3.33 -9.22
N GLY A 42 17.83 2.27 -9.16
CA GLY A 42 16.40 2.39 -9.37
C GLY A 42 16.00 3.48 -8.39
N GLY A 43 15.64 4.65 -8.92
CA GLY A 43 15.55 5.85 -8.10
C GLY A 43 14.67 5.51 -6.92
N ILE A 44 15.26 5.52 -5.72
CA ILE A 44 14.49 5.40 -4.49
C ILE A 44 13.58 6.61 -4.56
N TRP A 45 12.28 6.36 -4.73
CA TRP A 45 11.28 7.40 -4.67
C TRP A 45 11.55 8.17 -3.37
N GLN A 46 11.74 9.48 -3.48
CA GLN A 46 12.12 10.29 -2.34
C GLN A 46 10.85 10.68 -1.60
N PRO A 47 10.76 10.40 -0.28
CA PRO A 47 9.66 10.88 0.56
C PRO A 47 9.38 12.37 0.31
N LYS A 48 8.19 12.66 -0.23
CA LYS A 48 7.70 14.03 -0.37
C LYS A 48 6.71 14.29 0.78
N PRO A 49 6.85 15.40 1.51
CA PRO A 49 5.82 15.81 2.47
C PRO A 49 4.47 15.92 1.76
N ILE A 50 3.41 15.45 2.43
CA ILE A 50 2.04 15.65 2.00
C ILE A 50 1.81 17.15 1.83
N LYS A 51 1.23 17.56 0.70
CA LYS A 51 0.96 18.98 0.49
C LYS A 51 -0.14 19.38 1.48
N PRO A 52 0.07 20.36 2.39
CA PRO A 52 -0.91 20.67 3.44
C PRO A 52 -2.30 21.02 2.91
N GLN A 53 -2.37 21.53 1.69
CA GLN A 53 -3.62 21.80 0.95
C GLN A 53 -4.46 20.56 0.60
N TRP A 54 -3.95 19.36 0.85
CA TRP A 54 -4.66 18.10 0.67
C TRP A 54 -5.45 17.70 1.92
N CYS A 55 -5.20 18.34 3.07
CA CYS A 55 -5.94 18.12 4.31
C CYS A 55 -7.09 19.12 4.49
N GLU A 56 -8.28 18.63 4.81
CA GLU A 56 -9.37 19.47 5.31
C GLU A 56 -9.07 19.82 6.77
N ASN A 57 -8.80 21.10 7.06
CA ASN A 57 -8.49 21.61 8.40
C ASN A 57 -7.35 20.86 9.12
N PRO A 58 -6.07 21.19 8.88
CA PRO A 58 -5.01 20.76 9.77
C PRO A 58 -5.21 21.44 11.13
N GLU A 59 -5.84 20.75 12.09
CA GLU A 59 -5.84 21.22 13.49
C GLU A 59 -4.41 21.18 14.07
N PHE A 60 -3.51 20.39 13.45
CA PHE A 60 -2.10 20.21 13.81
C PHE A 60 -1.17 20.31 12.58
N GLU A 61 0.12 20.63 12.77
CA GLU A 61 1.10 20.51 11.67
C GLU A 61 1.23 19.01 11.32
N PRO A 62 1.22 18.60 10.03
CA PRO A 62 1.42 17.21 9.67
C PRO A 62 2.72 16.67 10.27
N SER A 63 2.67 15.46 10.83
CA SER A 63 3.85 14.78 11.35
C SER A 63 4.95 14.74 10.26
N ARG A 64 6.19 15.07 10.67
CA ARG A 64 7.31 15.15 9.74
C ARG A 64 7.90 13.76 9.56
N PRO A 65 8.30 13.37 8.34
CA PRO A 65 9.00 12.10 8.16
C PRO A 65 10.24 12.05 9.06
N PRO A 66 10.63 10.85 9.53
CA PRO A 66 11.88 10.63 10.25
C PRO A 66 13.03 11.45 9.66
N ASP A 67 13.78 12.19 10.48
CA ASP A 67 15.02 12.81 10.00
C ASP A 67 15.93 11.69 9.47
N PRO A 68 16.32 11.70 8.17
CA PRO A 68 17.19 10.67 7.62
C PRO A 68 18.58 10.63 8.28
N GLY A 69 18.91 11.61 9.13
CA GLY A 69 20.14 11.66 9.92
C GLY A 69 20.03 11.18 11.38
N GLY A 70 18.82 10.96 11.93
CA GLY A 70 18.65 10.69 13.35
C GLY A 70 17.21 10.37 13.81
N CYS A 71 17.02 10.27 15.11
CA CYS A 71 15.71 10.12 15.74
C CYS A 71 15.62 10.91 17.04
N ASP A 72 14.46 11.52 17.26
CA ASP A 72 14.08 12.13 18.52
C ASP A 72 13.36 11.08 19.38
N ILE A 73 13.78 10.92 20.63
CA ILE A 73 13.28 9.91 21.57
C ILE A 73 12.69 10.61 22.77
N GLU A 74 11.41 10.42 22.99
CA GLU A 74 10.67 10.94 24.15
C GLU A 74 10.70 9.97 25.33
N LEU A 75 10.79 10.55 26.53
CA LEU A 75 10.51 9.87 27.78
C LEU A 75 9.22 10.44 28.36
N ARG A 76 8.22 9.59 28.60
CA ARG A 76 6.93 9.99 29.17
C ARG A 76 6.67 9.27 30.50
N LEU A 77 6.19 9.99 31.51
CA LEU A 77 5.62 9.39 32.71
C LEU A 77 4.19 8.96 32.40
N ILE A 78 3.96 7.63 32.39
CA ILE A 78 2.67 7.07 31.98
C ILE A 78 1.84 6.49 33.13
N GLU A 79 2.46 6.14 34.25
CA GLU A 79 1.75 5.57 35.40
C GLU A 79 2.47 5.89 36.71
N THR A 80 1.70 6.14 37.76
CA THR A 80 2.18 6.08 39.15
C THR A 80 1.31 5.14 39.97
N GLN A 81 1.90 4.48 40.96
CA GLN A 81 1.23 3.49 41.78
C GLN A 81 1.65 3.62 43.25
N PHE A 82 0.66 3.56 44.15
CA PHE A 82 0.89 3.33 45.57
C PHE A 82 0.81 1.82 45.85
N VAL A 83 1.97 1.17 46.00
CA VAL A 83 2.11 -0.30 45.92
C VAL A 83 1.77 -0.98 47.23
N THR A 84 2.24 -0.46 48.36
CA THR A 84 1.88 -0.95 49.71
C THR A 84 1.51 0.23 50.60
N GLY A 85 0.51 0.06 51.47
CA GLY A 85 0.04 1.10 52.38
C GLY A 85 0.40 0.87 53.84
N GLN A 86 -0.03 1.81 54.68
CA GLN A 86 0.31 1.85 56.10
C GLN A 86 -0.54 0.86 56.91
N GLY A 87 0.11 -0.12 57.56
CA GLY A 87 -0.45 -0.85 58.71
C GLY A 87 -1.86 -1.46 58.55
N ILE A 88 -2.53 -1.69 59.68
CA ILE A 88 -3.80 -2.45 59.76
C ILE A 88 -5.03 -1.59 59.40
N SER A 89 -4.89 -0.26 59.24
CA SER A 89 -6.03 0.65 59.02
C SER A 89 -6.12 1.36 57.67
N GLU A 90 -5.08 1.50 56.86
CA GLU A 90 -5.08 2.56 55.83
C GLU A 90 -4.67 2.08 54.44
N GLY A 91 -5.63 1.46 53.76
CA GLY A 91 -5.53 1.14 52.34
C GLY A 91 -5.52 2.36 51.41
N ARG A 92 -5.18 3.57 51.88
CA ARG A 92 -5.12 4.82 51.10
C ARG A 92 -3.97 5.72 51.56
N GLY A 93 -3.37 6.49 50.65
CA GLY A 93 -2.32 7.49 50.92
C GLY A 93 -2.35 8.62 49.89
N GLU A 94 -1.84 9.80 50.24
CA GLU A 94 -1.76 10.98 49.35
C GLU A 94 -0.35 11.05 48.76
N LEU A 95 -0.18 10.84 47.45
CA LEU A 95 1.14 10.72 46.82
C LEU A 95 1.32 11.81 45.76
N SER A 96 2.46 12.50 45.79
CA SER A 96 3.01 13.25 44.65
C SER A 96 4.24 12.52 44.10
N THR A 97 4.58 12.80 42.83
CA THR A 97 5.71 12.16 42.15
C THR A 97 6.40 13.13 41.23
N ASP A 98 7.71 13.27 41.37
CA ASP A 98 8.56 14.02 40.45
C ASP A 98 9.48 13.02 39.74
N VAL A 99 9.46 13.03 38.41
CA VAL A 99 10.32 12.17 37.59
C VAL A 99 11.31 13.04 36.84
N THR A 100 12.59 12.75 36.99
CA THR A 100 13.68 13.47 36.32
C THR A 100 14.46 12.52 35.43
N SER A 101 14.88 13.02 34.27
CA SER A 101 15.85 12.36 33.40
C SER A 101 17.16 13.15 33.41
N THR A 102 18.30 12.48 33.33
CA THR A 102 19.61 13.13 33.27
C THR A 102 20.50 12.41 32.28
N SER A 103 20.97 13.13 31.26
CA SER A 103 21.95 12.59 30.31
C SER A 103 23.39 12.87 30.71
N ASN A 104 24.33 12.13 30.11
CA ASN A 104 25.76 12.35 30.32
C ASN A 104 26.24 13.76 29.91
N GLY A 105 25.48 14.46 29.07
CA GLY A 105 25.73 15.85 28.67
C GLY A 105 25.25 16.90 29.69
N GLY A 106 24.53 16.48 30.73
CA GLY A 106 23.99 17.36 31.78
C GLY A 106 22.62 17.98 31.46
N SER A 107 21.96 17.56 30.39
CA SER A 107 20.56 17.91 30.15
C SER A 107 19.68 17.22 31.19
N VAL A 108 18.72 17.97 31.75
CA VAL A 108 17.77 17.48 32.75
C VAL A 108 16.36 17.84 32.32
N GLY A 109 15.54 16.84 32.03
CA GLY A 109 14.10 16.96 31.87
C GLY A 109 13.36 16.52 33.13
N SER A 110 12.10 16.95 33.27
CA SER A 110 11.30 16.61 34.44
C SER A 110 9.79 16.66 34.18
N ALA A 111 9.06 15.70 34.76
CA ALA A 111 7.61 15.69 34.84
C ALA A 111 7.15 15.55 36.30
N SER A 112 6.07 16.25 36.66
CA SER A 112 5.56 16.28 38.03
C SER A 112 4.07 15.93 38.09
N VAL A 113 3.72 14.96 38.93
CA VAL A 113 2.35 14.62 39.31
C VAL A 113 2.07 15.27 40.65
N SER A 114 1.12 16.21 40.66
CA SER A 114 0.63 16.83 41.90
C SER A 114 0.03 15.80 42.85
N GLU A 115 -0.04 16.16 44.13
CA GLU A 115 -0.63 15.33 45.18
C GLU A 115 -1.99 14.76 44.76
N ARG A 116 -2.12 13.44 44.83
CA ARG A 116 -3.37 12.71 44.57
C ARG A 116 -3.54 11.62 45.61
N THR A 117 -4.77 11.37 46.02
CA THR A 117 -5.09 10.20 46.87
C THR A 117 -5.09 8.91 46.05
N TYR A 118 -4.35 7.90 46.50
CA TYR A 118 -4.32 6.55 45.95
C TYR A 118 -4.86 5.56 46.98
N THR A 119 -5.48 4.50 46.50
CA THR A 119 -5.74 3.28 47.26
C THR A 119 -4.54 2.34 47.08
N VAL A 120 -4.24 1.48 48.05
CA VAL A 120 -3.16 0.49 47.90
C VAL A 120 -3.42 -0.41 46.69
N GLY A 121 -2.43 -0.51 45.80
CA GLY A 121 -2.50 -1.21 44.53
C GLY A 121 -3.12 -0.37 43.40
N GLU A 122 -3.73 0.79 43.68
CA GLU A 122 -4.29 1.68 42.66
C GLU A 122 -3.19 2.28 41.79
N ARG A 123 -3.40 2.15 40.48
CA ARG A 123 -2.58 2.76 39.45
C ARG A 123 -3.33 3.96 38.89
N LYS A 124 -2.61 5.05 38.67
CA LYS A 124 -3.14 6.20 37.95
C LYS A 124 -2.30 6.43 36.72
N ASN A 125 -2.97 6.48 35.57
CA ASN A 125 -2.34 6.76 34.30
C ASN A 125 -2.12 8.26 34.15
N HIS A 126 -1.04 8.60 33.45
CA HIS A 126 -0.64 9.95 33.07
C HIS A 126 -0.11 9.92 31.65
N GLU A 127 0.07 11.09 31.05
CA GLU A 127 0.74 11.28 29.77
C GLU A 127 1.55 12.57 29.88
N LEU A 128 2.61 12.53 30.71
CA LEU A 128 3.42 13.71 30.99
C LEU A 128 4.82 13.53 30.38
N MET A 129 5.17 14.40 29.43
CA MET A 129 6.50 14.42 28.83
C MET A 129 7.55 14.84 29.88
N ILE A 130 8.63 14.05 29.96
CA ILE A 130 9.79 14.30 30.82
C ILE A 130 10.85 15.07 30.03
N ASP A 131 11.25 14.55 28.87
CA ASP A 131 12.28 15.12 27.99
C ASP A 131 12.27 14.49 26.58
N THR A 132 12.95 15.12 25.63
CA THR A 132 13.21 14.62 24.27
C THR A 132 14.72 14.56 24.00
N TYR A 133 15.21 13.43 23.46
CA TYR A 133 16.61 13.19 23.12
C TYR A 133 16.81 12.98 21.62
N HIS A 134 17.60 13.84 20.98
CA HIS A 134 17.99 13.67 19.58
C HIS A 134 19.24 12.80 19.44
N LEU A 135 19.11 11.65 18.79
CA LEU A 135 20.20 10.71 18.53
C LEU A 135 20.49 10.57 17.03
N ALA A 136 21.77 10.52 16.66
CA ALA A 136 22.15 10.10 15.32
C ALA A 136 21.83 8.62 15.10
N ILE A 137 21.59 8.21 13.85
CA ILE A 137 21.35 6.81 13.50
C ILE A 137 22.47 5.89 14.03
N GLY A 138 22.09 4.81 14.72
CA GLY A 138 23.01 3.85 15.34
C GLY A 138 23.72 4.36 16.59
N ALA A 139 23.42 5.58 17.06
CA ALA A 139 23.92 6.08 18.33
C ALA A 139 23.14 5.48 19.50
N VAL A 140 23.83 5.31 20.62
CA VAL A 140 23.25 4.90 21.90
C VAL A 140 23.58 5.96 22.93
N GLU A 141 22.56 6.50 23.59
CA GLU A 141 22.71 7.41 24.71
C GLU A 141 22.19 6.76 26.00
N GLN A 142 22.97 6.87 27.06
CA GLN A 142 22.58 6.38 28.37
C GLN A 142 22.00 7.53 29.19
N VAL A 143 20.74 7.38 29.62
CA VAL A 143 20.01 8.35 30.42
C VAL A 143 19.68 7.73 31.78
N GLN A 144 19.96 8.46 32.86
CA GLN A 144 19.50 8.08 34.19
C GLN A 144 18.12 8.68 34.43
N VAL A 145 17.16 7.86 34.84
CA VAL A 145 15.81 8.32 35.18
C VAL A 145 15.55 8.02 36.65
N CYS A 146 15.11 9.02 37.39
CA CYS A 146 14.81 8.94 38.81
C CYS A 146 13.37 9.39 39.06
N ALA A 147 12.63 8.65 39.87
CA ALA A 147 11.34 9.04 40.41
C ALA A 147 11.48 9.30 41.91
N ASP A 148 11.16 10.52 42.32
CA ASP A 148 11.03 10.95 43.70
C ASP A 148 9.56 10.94 44.09
N PHE A 149 9.24 10.14 45.10
CA PHE A 149 7.90 9.95 45.64
C PHE A 149 7.80 10.67 46.98
N THR A 150 6.69 11.37 47.20
CA THR A 150 6.37 11.98 48.49
C THR A 150 4.97 11.58 48.88
N GLU A 151 4.83 10.84 49.97
CA GLU A 151 3.54 10.60 50.59
C GLU A 151 3.28 11.67 51.65
N HIS A 152 2.11 12.31 51.55
CA HIS A 152 1.71 13.46 52.36
C HIS A 152 0.85 12.98 53.52
N ASP A 153 1.36 13.16 54.73
CA ASP A 153 0.63 12.87 55.97
C ASP A 153 -0.31 14.05 56.29
N GLY A 154 -1.45 14.13 55.61
CA GLY A 154 -2.43 15.22 55.73
C GLY A 154 -2.91 15.50 57.17
N GLY A 155 -2.25 16.42 57.88
CA GLY A 155 -2.79 17.17 59.01
C GLY A 155 -2.85 16.50 60.40
N GLY A 156 -2.32 15.29 60.56
CA GLY A 156 -2.14 14.66 61.87
C GLY A 156 -0.93 15.25 62.59
N GLY A 157 -1.06 15.69 63.84
CA GLY A 157 -0.07 16.51 64.56
C GLY A 157 1.35 15.95 64.78
N ASN A 158 1.76 14.85 64.11
CA ASN A 158 3.11 14.28 64.12
C ASN A 158 3.55 13.61 62.78
N GLY A 159 2.77 13.66 61.70
CA GLY A 159 3.16 13.02 60.43
C GLY A 159 4.12 13.91 59.64
N GLN A 160 5.25 13.37 59.21
CA GLN A 160 6.18 14.05 58.29
C GLN A 160 6.11 13.29 56.98
N ASP A 161 6.20 14.01 55.87
CA ASP A 161 6.13 13.38 54.55
C ASP A 161 7.14 12.23 54.43
N ASP A 162 6.64 11.07 54.02
CA ASP A 162 7.46 9.90 53.78
C ASP A 162 7.98 9.95 52.33
N VAL A 163 9.30 10.00 52.16
CA VAL A 163 9.93 10.15 50.84
C VAL A 163 10.64 8.88 50.41
N GLY A 164 10.67 8.62 49.11
CA GLY A 164 11.44 7.53 48.53
C GLY A 164 11.87 7.85 47.10
N THR A 165 13.06 7.39 46.71
CA THR A 165 13.62 7.65 45.38
C THR A 165 13.98 6.33 44.70
N ALA A 166 13.51 6.12 43.47
CA ALA A 166 13.91 5.00 42.64
C ALA A 166 14.57 5.51 41.36
N CYS A 167 15.79 5.04 41.07
CA CYS A 167 16.52 5.40 39.86
C CYS A 167 16.88 4.17 39.03
N THR A 168 16.93 4.33 37.72
CA THR A 168 17.44 3.32 36.78
C THR A 168 18.24 3.98 35.65
N GLN A 169 19.04 3.19 34.95
CA GLN A 169 19.70 3.61 33.71
C GLN A 169 18.96 2.99 32.52
N ILE A 170 18.75 3.81 31.50
CA ILE A 170 18.03 3.46 30.28
C ILE A 170 18.98 3.75 29.13
N ASN A 171 19.08 2.80 28.19
CA ASN A 171 19.75 3.01 26.93
C ASN A 171 18.71 3.44 25.90
N LEU A 172 18.89 4.64 25.38
CA LEU A 172 18.16 5.16 24.23
C LEU A 172 18.98 4.80 22.99
N GLU A 173 18.38 4.13 22.02
CA GLU A 173 19.05 3.66 20.81
C GLU A 173 18.23 4.03 19.58
N CYS A 174 18.92 4.55 18.57
CA CYS A 174 18.34 4.87 17.27
C CYS A 174 18.57 3.73 16.27
N ASP A 175 17.63 2.77 16.15
CA ASP A 175 17.75 1.66 15.21
C ASP A 175 17.50 2.13 13.75
N PRO A 176 18.46 1.97 12.83
CA PRO A 176 18.31 2.32 11.42
C PRO A 176 17.22 1.56 10.65
N GLY A 177 16.80 0.38 11.10
CA GLY A 177 15.89 -0.49 10.34
C GLY A 177 14.46 -0.56 10.87
N ASN A 178 14.25 -0.33 12.16
CA ASN A 178 12.94 -0.55 12.81
C ASN A 178 12.43 0.69 13.59
N GLY A 179 13.21 1.77 13.65
CA GLY A 179 12.94 2.89 14.55
C GLY A 179 13.15 2.55 16.03
N VAL A 180 12.67 3.38 16.95
CA VAL A 180 12.80 3.13 18.40
C VAL A 180 11.58 2.31 18.86
N PRO A 181 11.74 1.04 19.29
CA PRO A 181 10.61 0.28 19.82
C PRO A 181 10.11 0.89 21.13
N THR A 182 8.78 1.04 21.26
CA THR A 182 8.18 1.48 22.52
C THR A 182 8.55 0.48 23.62
N GLN A 183 9.23 0.99 24.64
CA GLN A 183 9.65 0.21 25.80
C GLN A 183 9.20 0.91 27.07
N THR A 184 8.82 0.13 28.07
CA THR A 184 8.41 0.68 29.37
C THR A 184 9.35 0.22 30.47
N VAL A 185 9.74 1.16 31.33
CA VAL A 185 10.61 0.92 32.47
C VAL A 185 9.86 1.27 33.75
N THR A 186 9.92 0.37 34.73
CA THR A 186 9.32 0.61 36.06
C THR A 186 10.40 1.11 37.03
N LEU A 187 10.14 2.25 37.66
CA LEU A 187 10.93 2.85 38.73
C LEU A 187 10.31 2.46 40.07
N GLY A 188 10.94 1.52 40.78
CA GLY A 188 10.45 0.99 42.05
C GLY A 188 9.91 -0.45 41.95
N PRO A 189 9.16 -0.93 42.95
CA PRO A 189 8.70 -0.21 44.14
C PRO A 189 9.85 0.22 45.06
N VAL A 190 9.76 1.42 45.62
CA VAL A 190 10.69 1.91 46.65
C VAL A 190 9.93 2.20 47.94
N ALA A 191 10.53 1.88 49.09
CA ALA A 191 9.96 2.19 50.38
C ALA A 191 9.92 3.72 50.60
N LEU A 192 8.80 4.19 51.14
CA LEU A 192 8.65 5.60 51.54
C LEU A 192 9.02 5.70 53.02
N CYS A 193 9.99 6.55 53.35
CA CYS A 193 10.59 6.59 54.67
C CYS A 193 10.72 8.02 55.21
N GLY A 194 10.05 8.28 56.32
CA GLY A 194 10.29 9.43 57.18
C GLY A 194 11.37 9.14 58.23
N PRO A 195 11.60 10.06 59.19
CA PRO A 195 12.71 9.94 60.14
C PRO A 195 12.63 8.74 61.10
N ASN A 196 11.43 8.18 61.30
CA ASN A 196 11.17 7.22 62.37
C ASN A 196 10.75 5.83 61.86
N GLN A 197 10.28 5.71 60.61
CA GLN A 197 9.76 4.48 60.04
C GLN A 197 9.67 4.58 58.52
N CYS A 198 9.62 3.41 57.85
CA CYS A 198 9.30 3.32 56.43
C CYS A 198 7.92 2.69 56.28
N ASN A 199 6.97 3.46 55.76
CA ASN A 199 5.58 3.05 55.67
C ASN A 199 5.10 3.12 54.23
N GLY A 200 4.91 1.94 53.65
CA GLY A 200 4.42 1.81 52.29
C GLY A 200 5.52 1.88 51.23
N SER A 201 5.09 1.80 49.98
CA SER A 201 5.98 1.89 48.82
C SER A 201 5.25 2.44 47.61
N ALA A 202 5.99 3.10 46.74
CA ALA A 202 5.48 3.65 45.48
C ALA A 202 6.32 3.20 44.29
N ALA A 203 5.71 3.22 43.12
CA ALA A 203 6.36 2.97 41.85
C ALA A 203 5.84 3.92 40.77
N ALA A 204 6.64 4.13 39.74
CA ALA A 204 6.28 4.86 38.54
C ALA A 204 6.65 4.05 37.30
N LYS A 205 5.92 4.24 36.21
CA LYS A 205 6.20 3.63 34.92
C LYS A 205 6.51 4.75 33.93
N VAL A 206 7.69 4.66 33.33
CA VAL A 206 8.16 5.56 32.27
C VAL A 206 8.11 4.80 30.96
N GLU A 207 7.55 5.42 29.95
CA GLU A 207 7.59 4.96 28.57
C GLU A 207 8.70 5.67 27.82
N ILE A 208 9.40 4.92 26.99
CA ILE A 208 10.38 5.43 26.03
C ILE A 208 9.84 5.08 24.67
N MET A 209 9.67 6.10 23.85
CA MET A 209 9.16 6.01 22.50
C MET A 209 9.88 7.05 21.66
N ARG A 210 9.73 6.98 20.34
CA ARG A 210 10.13 8.10 19.49
C ARG A 210 9.26 9.34 19.83
N GLU A 211 9.78 10.55 19.67
CA GLU A 211 9.00 11.79 19.86
C GLU A 211 7.76 11.86 18.99
N ASP A 212 6.60 11.87 19.64
CA ASP A 212 5.29 12.16 19.03
C ASP A 212 5.38 13.39 18.15
N ALA A 213 5.32 13.18 16.84
CA ALA A 213 5.79 14.16 15.88
C ALA A 213 4.81 15.33 15.71
N ASP A 214 3.56 15.18 16.15
CA ASP A 214 2.50 16.20 16.03
C ASP A 214 1.74 16.51 17.33
N GLY A 215 1.94 15.74 18.40
CA GLY A 215 1.51 16.06 19.76
C GLY A 215 0.03 15.73 20.04
N ASP A 216 -0.51 14.72 19.37
CA ASP A 216 -1.92 14.30 19.46
C ASP A 216 -2.17 13.24 20.57
N ASN A 217 -1.11 12.79 21.24
CA ASN A 217 -1.08 11.73 22.27
C ASN A 217 -1.31 10.30 21.75
N VAL A 218 -1.18 10.04 20.45
CA VAL A 218 -1.08 8.70 19.89
C VAL A 218 0.37 8.21 20.02
N PRO A 219 0.63 6.97 20.48
CA PRO A 219 1.99 6.45 20.51
C PRO A 219 2.54 6.38 19.09
N ASN A 220 3.70 6.97 18.81
CA ASN A 220 4.46 6.79 17.56
C ASN A 220 4.63 5.36 17.07
N ALA A 221 4.54 4.36 17.96
CA ALA A 221 4.55 2.97 17.55
C ALA A 221 3.33 2.57 16.68
N ASP A 222 2.27 3.36 16.84
CA ASP A 222 1.03 3.36 16.10
C ASP A 222 1.03 4.56 15.09
N ASP A 223 1.61 5.72 15.43
CA ASP A 223 1.81 6.94 14.59
C ASP A 223 3.13 6.94 13.79
N PHE A 224 3.36 5.95 12.94
CA PHE A 224 4.65 5.85 12.24
C PHE A 224 4.75 6.62 10.92
N THR A 225 3.85 7.55 10.66
CA THR A 225 3.74 8.13 9.31
C THR A 225 3.31 9.58 9.41
N PRO A 226 3.88 10.49 8.58
CA PRO A 226 3.22 11.74 8.21
C PRO A 226 1.74 11.47 8.02
N GLU A 227 0.90 11.84 8.97
CA GLU A 227 -0.50 11.50 8.91
C GLU A 227 -1.05 12.15 7.66
N PRO A 228 -1.57 11.35 6.71
CA PRO A 228 -2.35 11.86 5.63
C PRO A 228 -3.71 12.28 6.21
N CYS A 229 -3.72 13.43 6.91
CA CYS A 229 -4.92 14.06 7.44
C CYS A 229 -5.73 13.12 8.37
N ASP A 230 -5.35 13.03 9.66
CA ASP A 230 -5.98 12.22 10.71
C ASP A 230 -6.05 10.72 10.36
N GLU A 231 -5.16 9.89 10.93
CA GLU A 231 -5.16 8.43 10.70
C GLU A 231 -6.52 7.81 11.06
N HIS A 232 -7.27 8.42 11.98
CA HIS A 232 -8.64 8.02 12.32
C HIS A 232 -9.57 8.02 11.09
N ASP A 233 -9.37 8.93 10.15
CA ASP A 233 -10.24 9.13 8.99
C ASP A 233 -9.79 8.32 7.76
N LYS A 234 -8.74 7.51 7.88
CA LYS A 234 -8.33 6.58 6.82
C LYS A 234 -9.47 5.62 6.46
N ALA A 235 -9.74 5.52 5.16
CA ALA A 235 -10.83 4.71 4.59
C ALA A 235 -12.26 5.09 5.03
N SER A 236 -12.43 6.22 5.74
CA SER A 236 -13.71 6.66 6.30
C SER A 236 -14.54 7.49 5.32
N GLU A 237 -13.91 8.21 4.38
CA GLU A 237 -14.54 9.22 3.52
C GLU A 237 -15.39 8.63 2.38
N GLY A 238 -15.07 7.41 1.91
CA GLY A 238 -15.79 6.79 0.81
C GLY A 238 -14.94 5.86 -0.04
N VAL A 239 -15.46 5.51 -1.22
CA VAL A 239 -14.80 4.61 -2.18
C VAL A 239 -14.29 5.42 -3.36
N ALA A 240 -12.98 5.47 -3.54
CA ALA A 240 -12.34 6.10 -4.69
C ALA A 240 -11.87 5.08 -5.74
N LEU A 241 -11.56 5.57 -6.92
CA LEU A 241 -10.94 4.81 -7.99
C LEU A 241 -9.55 5.38 -8.29
N LEU A 242 -8.54 4.52 -8.31
CA LEU A 242 -7.25 4.77 -8.94
C LEU A 242 -7.19 4.00 -10.25
N LEU A 243 -7.17 4.70 -11.38
CA LEU A 243 -7.01 4.08 -12.70
C LEU A 243 -5.69 4.50 -13.33
N TYR A 244 -4.81 3.52 -13.54
CA TYR A 244 -3.54 3.67 -14.25
C TYR A 244 -3.70 3.24 -15.69
N PHE A 245 -3.25 4.05 -16.65
CA PHE A 245 -3.26 3.69 -18.06
C PHE A 245 -2.00 4.20 -18.76
N HIS A 246 -1.23 3.28 -19.35
CA HIS A 246 -0.12 3.59 -20.25
C HIS A 246 0.38 2.33 -20.98
N TYR A 247 0.36 2.34 -22.32
CA TYR A 247 0.77 1.20 -23.16
C TYR A 247 1.97 1.52 -24.08
N ASP A 248 2.59 2.71 -23.96
CA ASP A 248 3.64 3.28 -24.87
C ASP A 248 3.46 3.01 -26.38
N ASP A 249 2.24 2.72 -26.79
CA ASP A 249 1.91 2.27 -28.14
C ASP A 249 1.63 3.48 -29.02
N ASP A 250 1.80 3.32 -30.33
CA ASP A 250 1.40 4.36 -31.27
C ASP A 250 -0.10 4.70 -31.11
N ALA A 251 -0.47 5.92 -31.51
CA ALA A 251 -1.82 6.44 -31.32
C ALA A 251 -2.94 5.55 -31.89
N PHE A 252 -2.67 4.74 -32.92
CA PHE A 252 -3.62 3.81 -33.50
C PHE A 252 -3.73 2.51 -32.70
N THR A 253 -2.62 1.99 -32.19
CA THR A 253 -2.59 0.80 -31.33
C THR A 253 -3.21 1.09 -29.97
N THR A 254 -2.87 2.23 -29.35
CA THR A 254 -3.56 2.73 -28.16
C THR A 254 -5.05 2.94 -28.43
N LEU A 255 -5.44 3.42 -29.62
CA LEU A 255 -6.85 3.53 -30.02
C LEU A 255 -7.52 2.14 -30.13
N ALA A 256 -6.87 1.13 -30.71
CA ALA A 256 -7.43 -0.21 -30.86
C ALA A 256 -7.60 -0.93 -29.51
N GLN A 257 -6.66 -0.76 -28.60
CA GLN A 257 -6.73 -1.30 -27.24
C GLN A 257 -7.73 -0.53 -26.37
N SER A 258 -7.89 0.78 -26.59
CA SER A 258 -8.89 1.60 -25.90
C SER A 258 -10.30 1.51 -26.52
N MET A 259 -10.42 1.00 -27.75
CA MET A 259 -11.67 0.77 -28.46
C MET A 259 -12.46 -0.38 -27.81
N GLY A 260 -13.17 -0.05 -26.74
CA GLY A 260 -13.91 -1.00 -25.93
C GLY A 260 -13.75 -0.74 -24.45
N THR A 261 -12.68 -0.06 -24.02
CA THR A 261 -12.52 0.39 -22.63
C THR A 261 -13.17 1.75 -22.47
N ASN A 262 -14.47 1.79 -22.16
CA ASN A 262 -15.06 3.03 -21.64
C ASN A 262 -14.53 3.25 -20.22
N LEU A 263 -13.35 3.86 -20.10
CA LEU A 263 -12.66 4.07 -18.82
C LEU A 263 -13.54 4.86 -17.83
N SER A 264 -14.44 5.71 -18.33
CA SER A 264 -15.34 6.52 -17.49
C SER A 264 -16.68 5.86 -17.12
N LYS A 265 -16.92 4.59 -17.52
CA LYS A 265 -18.26 3.97 -17.47
C LYS A 265 -18.91 4.04 -16.09
N HIS A 266 -18.17 3.70 -15.04
CA HIS A 266 -18.68 3.64 -13.67
C HIS A 266 -18.09 4.67 -12.73
N TYR A 267 -17.53 5.77 -13.22
CA TYR A 267 -17.00 6.83 -12.33
C TYR A 267 -18.06 7.34 -11.35
N GLY A 268 -19.34 7.39 -11.76
CA GLY A 268 -20.43 7.80 -10.88
C GLY A 268 -20.79 6.82 -9.76
N ALA A 269 -20.16 5.64 -9.70
CA ALA A 269 -20.26 4.73 -8.57
C ALA A 269 -19.20 5.00 -7.49
N TYR A 270 -18.14 5.75 -7.83
CA TYR A 270 -17.07 6.13 -6.92
C TYR A 270 -17.31 7.55 -6.41
N ASP A 271 -16.90 7.81 -5.17
CA ASP A 271 -16.97 9.13 -4.53
C ASP A 271 -15.86 10.06 -5.03
N TYR A 272 -14.76 9.48 -5.54
CA TYR A 272 -13.61 10.21 -6.06
C TYR A 272 -12.85 9.40 -7.11
N VAL A 273 -12.30 10.05 -8.14
CA VAL A 273 -11.56 9.39 -9.22
C VAL A 273 -10.20 10.05 -9.43
N ALA A 274 -9.14 9.28 -9.18
CA ALA A 274 -7.76 9.62 -9.52
C ALA A 274 -7.31 8.88 -10.78
N LEU A 275 -6.87 9.64 -11.78
CA LEU A 275 -6.27 9.09 -13.00
C LEU A 275 -4.76 9.21 -12.97
N VAL A 276 -4.09 8.14 -13.35
CA VAL A 276 -2.64 8.12 -13.61
C VAL A 276 -2.48 7.87 -15.11
N MET A 277 -2.54 8.94 -15.90
CA MET A 277 -2.67 8.94 -17.36
C MET A 277 -2.10 10.24 -17.96
N ASP A 278 -1.50 10.17 -19.15
CA ASP A 278 -1.03 11.35 -19.89
C ASP A 278 -1.90 11.68 -21.11
N ASN A 279 -1.91 12.95 -21.52
CA ASN A 279 -2.77 13.37 -22.63
C ASN A 279 -2.20 13.02 -24.02
N ALA A 280 -0.91 12.69 -24.13
CA ALA A 280 -0.23 12.53 -25.42
C ALA A 280 -0.40 11.11 -25.98
N THR A 281 -0.09 10.10 -25.16
CA THR A 281 -0.17 8.68 -25.50
C THR A 281 -1.51 8.12 -25.05
N SER A 282 -1.91 8.34 -23.79
CA SER A 282 -3.10 7.72 -23.18
C SER A 282 -4.45 8.36 -23.59
N ASN A 283 -4.42 9.57 -24.18
CA ASN A 283 -5.59 10.25 -24.75
C ASN A 283 -5.40 10.62 -26.22
N ALA A 284 -4.66 9.79 -26.96
CA ALA A 284 -4.41 10.03 -28.37
C ALA A 284 -5.72 10.31 -29.14
N ASN A 285 -5.76 11.41 -29.89
CA ASN A 285 -6.96 11.85 -30.64
C ASN A 285 -8.23 12.10 -29.79
N GLY A 286 -8.11 12.23 -28.47
CA GLY A 286 -9.23 12.51 -27.58
C GLY A 286 -10.11 11.30 -27.26
N THR A 287 -9.59 10.08 -27.42
CA THR A 287 -10.30 8.81 -27.15
C THR A 287 -10.79 8.69 -25.71
N SER A 288 -10.02 9.21 -24.78
CA SER A 288 -10.26 9.18 -23.33
C SER A 288 -10.75 10.51 -22.78
N ASN A 289 -11.18 11.46 -23.63
CA ASN A 289 -11.61 12.80 -23.20
C ASN A 289 -12.65 12.79 -22.08
N LYS A 290 -13.59 11.84 -22.13
CA LYS A 290 -14.59 11.67 -21.06
C LYS A 290 -13.96 11.30 -19.73
N ALA A 291 -12.99 10.38 -19.74
CA ALA A 291 -12.25 9.99 -18.55
C ALA A 291 -11.53 11.19 -17.93
N PHE A 292 -10.76 11.95 -18.73
CA PHE A 292 -10.08 13.16 -18.25
C PHE A 292 -11.05 14.22 -17.72
N SER A 293 -12.20 14.42 -18.38
CA SER A 293 -13.17 15.44 -17.98
C SER A 293 -13.98 15.11 -16.72
N HIS A 294 -14.05 13.83 -16.35
CA HIS A 294 -14.83 13.34 -15.21
C HIS A 294 -13.96 12.88 -14.04
N ALA A 295 -12.63 12.91 -14.18
CA ALA A 295 -11.73 12.63 -13.09
C ALA A 295 -11.60 13.85 -12.17
N ASP A 296 -11.46 13.60 -10.86
CA ASP A 296 -11.27 14.65 -9.86
C ASP A 296 -9.81 15.12 -9.84
N VAL A 297 -8.87 14.21 -10.13
CA VAL A 297 -7.44 14.51 -10.22
C VAL A 297 -6.76 13.65 -11.27
N VAL A 298 -5.71 14.20 -11.88
CA VAL A 298 -4.90 13.51 -12.89
C VAL A 298 -3.42 13.65 -12.54
N PHE A 299 -2.70 12.55 -12.60
CA PHE A 299 -1.26 12.39 -12.42
C PHE A 299 -0.65 11.78 -13.68
N GLU A 300 0.65 12.02 -13.89
CA GLU A 300 1.38 11.47 -15.03
C GLU A 300 1.69 9.98 -14.82
N PRO A 301 1.62 9.10 -15.85
CA PRO A 301 1.84 7.66 -15.70
C PRO A 301 3.32 7.31 -15.55
N THR A 302 3.87 7.71 -14.42
CA THR A 302 5.23 7.45 -13.95
C THR A 302 5.17 6.75 -12.59
N ARG A 303 6.31 6.23 -12.14
CA ARG A 303 6.48 5.76 -10.75
C ARG A 303 6.00 6.81 -9.74
N ASP A 304 6.48 8.05 -9.87
CA ASP A 304 6.10 9.15 -9.00
C ASP A 304 4.60 9.46 -9.07
N GLY A 305 4.00 9.47 -10.25
CA GLY A 305 2.57 9.77 -10.38
C GLY A 305 1.66 8.70 -9.79
N LEU A 306 2.06 7.42 -9.82
CA LEU A 306 1.34 6.36 -9.11
C LEU A 306 1.42 6.56 -7.59
N MET A 307 2.62 6.83 -7.06
CA MET A 307 2.82 7.07 -5.63
C MET A 307 2.09 8.32 -5.15
N ASP A 308 2.20 9.43 -5.89
CA ASP A 308 1.51 10.68 -5.61
C ASP A 308 -0.03 10.48 -5.61
N ALA A 309 -0.56 9.62 -6.50
CA ALA A 309 -1.99 9.29 -6.53
C ALA A 309 -2.43 8.47 -5.30
N MET A 310 -1.67 7.43 -4.93
CA MET A 310 -1.96 6.61 -3.75
C MET A 310 -1.90 7.45 -2.46
N GLN A 311 -0.88 8.31 -2.34
CA GLN A 311 -0.76 9.26 -1.25
C GLN A 311 -1.93 10.23 -1.21
N HIS A 312 -2.29 10.82 -2.35
CA HIS A 312 -3.39 11.77 -2.44
C HIS A 312 -4.73 11.15 -2.03
N LEU A 313 -5.03 9.92 -2.47
CA LEU A 313 -6.25 9.23 -2.07
C LEU A 313 -6.26 8.89 -0.59
N THR A 314 -5.14 8.41 -0.06
CA THR A 314 -5.00 8.04 1.36
C THR A 314 -5.11 9.28 2.25
N ALA A 315 -4.48 10.40 1.86
CA ALA A 315 -4.59 11.70 2.52
C ALA A 315 -5.99 12.28 2.54
N LYS A 316 -6.84 11.87 1.62
CA LYS A 316 -8.23 12.29 1.61
C LYS A 316 -9.15 11.28 2.31
N GLY A 317 -8.61 10.37 3.10
CA GLY A 317 -9.38 9.37 3.85
C GLY A 317 -10.10 8.35 2.98
N TYR A 318 -9.81 8.25 1.67
CA TYR A 318 -10.50 7.29 0.80
C TYR A 318 -9.91 5.89 0.90
N ARG A 319 -10.77 4.88 0.89
CA ARG A 319 -10.41 3.53 0.42
C ARG A 319 -10.64 3.45 -1.08
N PHE A 320 -9.88 2.64 -1.80
CA PHE A 320 -9.97 2.68 -3.27
C PHE A 320 -9.74 1.36 -3.98
N ASP A 321 -10.40 1.21 -5.12
CA ASP A 321 -10.05 0.20 -6.11
C ASP A 321 -8.89 0.70 -6.97
N THR A 322 -7.98 -0.20 -7.34
CA THR A 322 -6.87 0.12 -8.25
C THR A 322 -6.95 -0.74 -9.51
N PHE A 323 -7.04 -0.10 -10.67
CA PHE A 323 -7.08 -0.78 -11.96
C PHE A 323 -5.91 -0.35 -12.84
N VAL A 324 -5.17 -1.32 -13.37
CA VAL A 324 -3.94 -1.09 -14.15
C VAL A 324 -4.11 -1.55 -15.59
N HIS A 325 -3.95 -0.61 -16.50
CA HIS A 325 -3.94 -0.82 -17.94
C HIS A 325 -2.59 -0.48 -18.54
N ALA A 326 -1.74 -1.49 -18.75
CA ALA A 326 -0.41 -1.28 -19.31
C ALA A 326 0.14 -2.54 -19.97
N HIS A 327 1.25 -2.41 -20.71
CA HIS A 327 2.07 -3.56 -21.06
C HIS A 327 2.75 -4.12 -19.81
N GLY A 328 2.89 -5.44 -19.78
CA GLY A 328 3.55 -6.16 -18.72
C GLY A 328 4.68 -7.01 -19.28
N TYR A 329 5.81 -7.03 -18.58
CA TYR A 329 7.02 -7.71 -19.01
C TYR A 329 7.49 -8.65 -17.92
N LYS A 330 8.02 -9.82 -18.33
CA LYS A 330 8.80 -10.71 -17.48
C LYS A 330 10.28 -10.59 -17.83
N ARG A 331 11.18 -10.58 -16.84
CA ARG A 331 12.62 -10.72 -17.09
C ARG A 331 13.08 -12.14 -16.75
N GLY A 332 13.57 -12.86 -17.75
CA GLY A 332 14.12 -14.20 -17.57
C GLY A 332 13.10 -15.21 -17.04
N SER A 333 13.58 -16.30 -16.44
CA SER A 333 12.78 -17.40 -15.90
C SER A 333 12.41 -17.23 -14.41
N VAL A 334 12.72 -16.09 -13.79
CA VAL A 334 12.50 -15.89 -12.36
C VAL A 334 11.06 -15.43 -12.10
N PRO A 335 10.30 -16.08 -11.20
CA PRO A 335 8.88 -15.78 -10.96
C PRO A 335 8.56 -14.39 -10.42
N SER A 336 9.49 -13.68 -9.77
CA SER A 336 9.27 -12.38 -9.10
C SER A 336 9.42 -11.14 -10.01
N ASP A 337 9.99 -11.31 -11.20
CA ASP A 337 10.51 -10.18 -12.00
C ASP A 337 9.51 -9.62 -13.02
N SER A 338 8.21 -9.69 -12.71
CA SER A 338 7.18 -9.02 -13.50
C SER A 338 7.16 -7.52 -13.22
N LYS A 339 7.00 -6.73 -14.28
CA LYS A 339 6.93 -5.28 -14.23
C LYS A 339 5.95 -4.73 -15.25
N PHE A 340 5.35 -3.58 -14.98
CA PHE A 340 4.51 -2.88 -15.96
C PHE A 340 5.07 -1.53 -16.37
N GLU A 341 4.68 -1.12 -17.56
CA GLU A 341 5.22 0.04 -18.25
C GLU A 341 4.89 1.38 -17.61
N VAL A 342 5.79 2.34 -17.80
CA VAL A 342 5.65 3.74 -17.38
C VAL A 342 6.08 4.65 -18.53
N LEU A 343 5.51 5.85 -18.58
CA LEU A 343 5.85 6.86 -19.60
C LEU A 343 7.32 7.25 -19.60
N SER A 344 7.95 7.28 -18.43
CA SER A 344 9.37 7.55 -18.32
C SER A 344 9.97 6.98 -17.02
N GLY A 345 11.26 6.64 -17.10
CA GLY A 345 12.02 6.10 -15.98
C GLY A 345 12.01 4.57 -15.93
N GLY A 346 12.17 4.01 -14.73
CA GLY A 346 12.10 2.56 -14.54
C GLY A 346 10.66 2.06 -14.49
N MET A 347 10.39 0.92 -15.13
CA MET A 347 9.11 0.20 -15.05
C MET A 347 8.75 -0.17 -13.60
N ILE A 348 7.48 -0.35 -13.27
CA ILE A 348 7.02 -0.67 -11.91
C ILE A 348 7.07 -2.19 -11.71
N SER A 349 7.96 -2.68 -10.85
CA SER A 349 8.00 -4.08 -10.41
C SER A 349 7.34 -4.26 -9.05
N GLY A 350 7.03 -5.50 -8.66
CA GLY A 350 6.50 -5.84 -7.34
C GLY A 350 7.41 -5.36 -6.20
N ASP A 351 8.70 -5.70 -6.26
CA ASP A 351 9.69 -5.29 -5.26
C ASP A 351 9.79 -3.77 -5.13
N TRP A 352 9.81 -3.04 -6.25
CA TRP A 352 9.85 -1.59 -6.21
C TRP A 352 8.59 -1.01 -5.59
N LEU A 353 7.42 -1.60 -5.88
CA LEU A 353 6.15 -1.15 -5.33
C LEU A 353 6.12 -1.35 -3.82
N VAL A 354 6.53 -2.52 -3.31
CA VAL A 354 6.63 -2.80 -1.87
C VAL A 354 7.60 -1.84 -1.19
N ASP A 355 8.80 -1.64 -1.75
CA ASP A 355 9.79 -0.71 -1.19
C ASP A 355 9.26 0.73 -1.19
N ALA A 356 8.70 1.20 -2.30
CA ALA A 356 8.23 2.59 -2.43
C ALA A 356 7.04 2.90 -1.51
N THR A 357 6.18 1.92 -1.28
CA THR A 357 4.99 2.01 -0.41
C THR A 357 5.27 1.68 1.05
N HIS A 358 6.52 1.34 1.40
CA HIS A 358 6.90 1.15 2.79
C HIS A 358 6.48 2.40 3.61
N PRO A 359 5.86 2.25 4.80
CA PRO A 359 5.32 3.37 5.57
C PRO A 359 6.33 4.51 5.77
N ASP A 360 7.59 4.17 6.06
CA ASP A 360 8.68 5.14 6.24
C ASP A 360 9.02 5.93 4.96
N ASN A 361 8.69 5.38 3.80
CA ASN A 361 8.89 6.03 2.52
C ASN A 361 7.66 6.86 2.18
N ILE A 362 6.55 6.19 1.87
CA ILE A 362 5.36 6.84 1.31
C ILE A 362 4.69 7.82 2.28
N GLY A 363 4.97 7.74 3.58
CA GLY A 363 4.33 8.57 4.58
C GLY A 363 2.82 8.36 4.61
N THR A 364 2.40 7.09 4.62
CA THR A 364 1.00 6.68 4.86
C THR A 364 1.02 5.60 5.92
N ALA A 365 0.14 5.70 6.93
CA ALA A 365 -0.01 4.83 8.11
C ALA A 365 0.53 3.40 7.98
N ARG A 366 1.17 2.88 9.05
CA ARG A 366 1.74 1.52 9.12
C ARG A 366 0.76 0.39 8.78
N GLY A 367 -0.53 0.69 8.72
CA GLY A 367 -1.58 -0.17 8.21
C GLY A 367 -1.71 -0.36 6.71
N GLY A 368 -0.72 0.07 5.93
CA GLY A 368 -0.71 -0.08 4.47
C GLY A 368 -1.65 0.90 3.74
N ILE A 369 -1.67 0.84 2.43
CA ILE A 369 -2.50 1.70 1.58
C ILE A 369 -3.91 1.11 1.51
N PRO A 370 -5.00 1.90 1.68
CA PRO A 370 -6.36 1.39 1.83
C PRO A 370 -6.98 0.89 0.49
N ILE A 371 -6.37 -0.13 -0.11
CA ILE A 371 -6.77 -0.70 -1.39
C ILE A 371 -7.81 -1.80 -1.15
N ILE A 372 -8.99 -1.68 -1.75
CA ILE A 372 -10.02 -2.71 -1.66
C ILE A 372 -9.70 -3.82 -2.65
N ALA A 373 -9.69 -3.48 -3.94
CA ALA A 373 -9.52 -4.43 -5.02
C ALA A 373 -8.44 -3.98 -6.00
N TRP A 374 -7.60 -4.91 -6.43
CA TRP A 374 -6.67 -4.70 -7.55
C TRP A 374 -7.02 -5.59 -8.74
N TRP A 375 -7.04 -5.02 -9.94
CA TRP A 375 -7.19 -5.76 -11.19
C TRP A 375 -6.31 -5.17 -12.29
N ALA A 376 -5.74 -6.01 -13.16
CA ALA A 376 -4.95 -5.54 -14.30
C ALA A 376 -5.19 -6.29 -15.62
N THR A 377 -4.97 -5.56 -16.74
CA THR A 377 -4.80 -6.10 -18.11
C THR A 377 -3.35 -6.44 -18.44
N THR A 378 -2.39 -6.12 -17.57
CA THR A 378 -0.97 -6.33 -17.82
C THR A 378 -0.64 -7.81 -18.06
N CYS A 379 0.22 -8.08 -19.04
CA CYS A 379 0.79 -9.42 -19.21
C CYS A 379 1.64 -9.79 -17.98
N TYR A 380 1.65 -11.06 -17.59
CA TYR A 380 2.45 -11.59 -16.48
C TYR A 380 2.12 -11.02 -15.10
N ALA A 381 0.92 -10.47 -14.93
CA ALA A 381 0.54 -9.70 -13.75
C ALA A 381 0.23 -10.54 -12.51
N ALA A 382 -0.07 -11.85 -12.63
CA ALA A 382 -0.25 -12.73 -11.46
C ALA A 382 0.98 -12.72 -10.56
N ARG A 383 2.16 -12.52 -11.14
CA ARG A 383 3.43 -12.44 -10.42
C ARG A 383 3.59 -11.15 -9.59
N MET A 384 2.64 -10.22 -9.68
CA MET A 384 2.59 -9.00 -8.87
C MET A 384 1.48 -9.02 -7.80
N ILE A 385 0.56 -10.01 -7.77
CA ILE A 385 -0.57 -9.99 -6.83
C ILE A 385 -0.11 -9.95 -5.37
N ASP A 386 0.98 -10.65 -5.04
CA ASP A 386 1.56 -10.68 -3.69
C ASP A 386 2.08 -9.30 -3.26
N ALA A 387 2.65 -8.53 -4.18
CA ALA A 387 3.07 -7.16 -3.91
C ALA A 387 1.84 -6.29 -3.62
N TRP A 388 0.77 -6.40 -4.40
CA TRP A 388 -0.45 -5.64 -4.17
C TRP A 388 -1.12 -6.00 -2.83
N GLU A 389 -1.15 -7.28 -2.45
CA GLU A 389 -1.59 -7.68 -1.11
C GLU A 389 -0.69 -7.08 -0.03
N THR A 390 0.63 -7.17 -0.19
CA THR A 390 1.63 -6.66 0.76
C THR A 390 1.45 -5.17 1.04
N ILE A 391 1.15 -4.36 0.02
CA ILE A 391 0.97 -2.92 0.21
C ILE A 391 -0.40 -2.53 0.78
N GLY A 392 -1.37 -3.45 0.84
CA GLY A 392 -2.67 -3.22 1.49
C GLY A 392 -3.92 -3.58 0.68
N ALA A 393 -3.80 -4.24 -0.49
CA ALA A 393 -4.97 -4.72 -1.23
C ALA A 393 -5.69 -5.85 -0.47
N ILE A 394 -6.99 -5.69 -0.20
CA ILE A 394 -7.81 -6.72 0.44
C ILE A 394 -8.07 -7.91 -0.51
N VAL A 395 -8.18 -7.64 -1.80
CA VAL A 395 -8.30 -8.68 -2.83
C VAL A 395 -7.59 -8.26 -4.11
N ALA A 396 -6.90 -9.20 -4.73
CA ALA A 396 -6.18 -8.98 -5.98
C ALA A 396 -6.37 -10.17 -6.92
N SER A 397 -6.48 -9.91 -8.22
CA SER A 397 -6.38 -10.96 -9.24
C SER A 397 -5.63 -10.50 -10.48
N ALA A 398 -4.97 -11.45 -11.12
CA ALA A 398 -4.29 -11.26 -12.39
C ALA A 398 -4.11 -12.59 -13.14
N ALA A 399 -3.89 -12.53 -14.46
CA ALA A 399 -3.68 -13.72 -15.29
C ALA A 399 -2.36 -14.43 -14.91
N ILE A 400 -2.39 -15.76 -14.83
CA ILE A 400 -1.26 -16.63 -14.44
C ILE A 400 -0.03 -16.34 -15.30
N ASP A 401 -0.24 -16.10 -16.60
CA ASP A 401 0.82 -15.69 -17.51
C ASP A 401 0.33 -14.54 -18.40
N VAL A 402 0.05 -14.78 -19.69
CA VAL A 402 -0.43 -13.73 -20.60
C VAL A 402 -1.94 -13.57 -20.50
N GLN A 403 -2.40 -12.32 -20.33
CA GLN A 403 -3.82 -11.96 -20.34
C GLN A 403 -4.30 -11.75 -21.80
N PHE A 404 -4.92 -12.77 -22.39
CA PHE A 404 -5.49 -12.70 -23.74
C PHE A 404 -6.91 -12.12 -23.78
N TYR A 405 -7.52 -11.85 -22.63
CA TYR A 405 -8.89 -11.32 -22.51
C TYR A 405 -8.94 -9.93 -21.84
N PRO A 406 -8.17 -8.93 -22.29
CA PRO A 406 -8.19 -7.58 -21.68
C PRO A 406 -9.57 -6.91 -21.83
N ASN A 407 -10.32 -7.27 -22.86
CA ASN A 407 -11.71 -6.85 -23.10
C ASN A 407 -12.73 -7.41 -22.10
N ALA A 408 -12.35 -8.36 -21.23
CA ALA A 408 -13.18 -8.81 -20.11
C ALA A 408 -13.34 -7.72 -19.04
N TRP A 409 -12.44 -6.74 -19.00
CA TRP A 409 -12.42 -5.63 -18.04
C TRP A 409 -13.80 -5.03 -17.76
N LEU A 410 -14.54 -4.63 -18.81
CA LEU A 410 -15.83 -3.97 -18.63
C LEU A 410 -16.88 -4.88 -18.00
N ASN A 411 -16.85 -6.18 -18.29
CA ASN A 411 -17.79 -7.12 -17.69
C ASN A 411 -17.45 -7.35 -16.21
N PHE A 412 -16.15 -7.42 -15.88
CA PHE A 412 -15.70 -7.44 -14.50
C PHE A 412 -16.17 -6.18 -13.76
N TRP A 413 -15.92 -5.00 -14.33
CA TRP A 413 -16.27 -3.74 -13.69
C TRP A 413 -17.78 -3.56 -13.53
N ASP A 414 -18.57 -4.07 -14.48
CA ASP A 414 -20.03 -4.15 -14.38
C ASP A 414 -20.49 -5.00 -13.19
N GLY A 415 -19.99 -6.25 -13.07
CA GLY A 415 -20.36 -7.14 -11.98
C GLY A 415 -19.90 -6.61 -10.63
N TRP A 416 -18.65 -6.13 -10.57
CA TRP A 416 -18.05 -5.56 -9.36
C TRP A 416 -18.88 -4.41 -8.80
N VAL A 417 -19.12 -3.37 -9.59
CA VAL A 417 -19.91 -2.20 -9.18
C VAL A 417 -21.37 -2.55 -8.90
N ALA A 418 -21.92 -3.61 -9.53
CA ALA A 418 -23.24 -4.14 -9.22
C ALA A 418 -23.32 -4.85 -7.85
N GLY A 419 -22.18 -5.05 -7.18
CA GLY A 419 -22.10 -5.67 -5.86
C GLY A 419 -21.85 -7.18 -5.90
N ASP A 420 -21.45 -7.73 -7.05
CA ASP A 420 -21.00 -9.12 -7.09
C ASP A 420 -19.75 -9.28 -6.22
N GLN A 421 -19.58 -10.49 -5.68
CA GLN A 421 -18.33 -10.83 -5.01
C GLN A 421 -17.18 -10.75 -6.02
N TYR A 422 -15.99 -10.35 -5.55
CA TYR A 422 -14.86 -10.06 -6.41
C TYR A 422 -14.52 -11.23 -7.35
N ARG A 423 -14.43 -12.45 -6.82
CA ARG A 423 -14.13 -13.62 -7.65
C ARG A 423 -15.21 -13.90 -8.70
N PRO A 424 -16.51 -14.01 -8.36
CA PRO A 424 -17.57 -14.11 -9.37
C PRO A 424 -17.54 -12.99 -10.42
N ALA A 425 -17.33 -11.73 -10.02
CA ALA A 425 -17.20 -10.63 -10.97
C ALA A 425 -16.06 -10.85 -11.98
N VAL A 426 -14.94 -11.43 -11.52
CA VAL A 426 -13.80 -11.78 -12.37
C VAL A 426 -14.09 -13.01 -13.22
N ASP A 427 -14.54 -14.12 -12.63
CA ASP A 427 -14.77 -15.40 -13.31
C ASP A 427 -15.84 -15.26 -14.41
N ASP A 428 -16.92 -14.50 -14.14
CA ASP A 428 -18.02 -14.30 -15.08
C ASP A 428 -17.72 -13.22 -16.14
N SER A 429 -16.61 -12.48 -15.99
CA SER A 429 -16.23 -11.41 -16.94
C SER A 429 -15.83 -11.96 -18.32
N VAL A 430 -15.30 -13.18 -18.38
CA VAL A 430 -14.85 -13.85 -19.60
C VAL A 430 -16.02 -14.57 -20.27
N THR A 431 -16.78 -13.83 -21.06
CA THR A 431 -17.95 -14.34 -21.80
C THR A 431 -17.56 -14.95 -23.16
N PRO A 432 -18.44 -15.73 -23.81
CA PRO A 432 -18.19 -16.24 -25.17
C PRO A 432 -17.90 -15.14 -26.20
N SER A 433 -18.49 -13.96 -26.05
CA SER A 433 -18.20 -12.80 -26.91
C SER A 433 -16.80 -12.22 -26.67
N VAL A 434 -16.34 -12.20 -25.41
CA VAL A 434 -14.98 -11.80 -25.06
C VAL A 434 -13.98 -12.73 -25.73
N VAL A 435 -14.17 -14.04 -25.57
CA VAL A 435 -13.32 -15.08 -26.18
C VAL A 435 -13.34 -14.98 -27.71
N THR A 436 -14.51 -14.83 -28.33
CA THR A 436 -14.61 -14.75 -29.80
C THR A 436 -13.86 -13.54 -30.37
N ALA A 437 -13.92 -12.40 -29.68
CA ALA A 437 -13.20 -11.19 -30.08
C ALA A 437 -11.68 -11.40 -29.99
N SER A 438 -11.18 -11.97 -28.89
CA SER A 438 -9.76 -12.27 -28.70
C SER A 438 -9.25 -13.32 -29.69
N ASP A 439 -9.98 -14.42 -29.91
CA ASP A 439 -9.65 -15.43 -30.92
C ASP A 439 -9.48 -14.79 -32.31
N SER A 440 -10.39 -13.87 -32.67
CA SER A 440 -10.35 -13.18 -33.97
C SER A 440 -9.12 -12.27 -34.10
N MET A 441 -8.73 -11.59 -33.01
CA MET A 441 -7.52 -10.76 -32.99
C MET A 441 -6.26 -11.61 -33.14
N ILE A 442 -6.13 -12.72 -32.40
CA ILE A 442 -4.98 -13.62 -32.50
C ILE A 442 -4.87 -14.23 -33.89
N VAL A 443 -5.99 -14.64 -34.50
CA VAL A 443 -5.97 -15.13 -35.89
C VAL A 443 -5.43 -14.05 -36.83
N ALA A 444 -5.93 -12.82 -36.72
CA ALA A 444 -5.49 -11.72 -37.57
C ALA A 444 -4.00 -11.37 -37.38
N GLN A 445 -3.49 -11.44 -36.15
CA GLN A 445 -2.06 -11.25 -35.85
C GLN A 445 -1.21 -12.40 -36.40
N GLY A 446 -1.69 -13.64 -36.29
CA GLY A 446 -1.00 -14.80 -36.86
C GLY A 446 -0.93 -14.73 -38.39
N GLU A 447 -1.91 -14.12 -39.07
CA GLU A 447 -1.97 -14.02 -40.53
C GLU A 447 -0.93 -13.07 -41.14
N VAL A 448 -0.30 -12.20 -40.34
CA VAL A 448 0.75 -11.28 -40.79
C VAL A 448 2.15 -11.84 -40.52
N GLY A 449 3.17 -11.27 -41.18
CA GLY A 449 4.56 -11.66 -40.93
C GLY A 449 5.01 -11.30 -39.51
N PRO A 450 5.96 -12.05 -38.92
CA PRO A 450 6.74 -13.12 -39.54
C PRO A 450 6.06 -14.51 -39.58
N TYR A 451 4.92 -14.70 -38.92
CA TYR A 451 4.31 -16.02 -38.68
C TYR A 451 3.50 -16.57 -39.86
N TRP A 452 2.72 -15.73 -40.56
CA TRP A 452 1.93 -16.11 -41.75
C TRP A 452 1.01 -17.34 -41.57
N CYS A 453 0.39 -17.49 -40.39
CA CYS A 453 -0.57 -18.54 -40.02
C CYS A 453 -1.95 -18.39 -40.70
N VAL A 454 -1.99 -18.44 -42.04
CA VAL A 454 -3.23 -18.25 -42.83
C VAL A 454 -4.06 -19.54 -42.94
N ALA A 455 -3.42 -20.72 -42.88
CA ALA A 455 -4.05 -22.04 -42.73
C ALA A 455 -2.97 -23.14 -42.58
N PRO A 456 -2.85 -23.81 -41.42
CA PRO A 456 -3.67 -23.66 -40.22
C PRO A 456 -3.38 -22.35 -39.46
N THR A 457 -4.37 -21.86 -38.71
CA THR A 457 -4.30 -20.61 -37.94
C THR A 457 -3.54 -20.79 -36.62
N ALA A 458 -3.07 -19.68 -36.04
CA ALA A 458 -2.35 -19.65 -34.75
C ALA A 458 -3.16 -20.23 -33.57
N ILE A 459 -4.50 -20.22 -33.64
CA ILE A 459 -5.36 -20.75 -32.56
C ILE A 459 -5.61 -22.28 -32.63
N GLY A 460 -5.08 -22.99 -33.63
CA GLY A 460 -5.26 -24.44 -33.78
C GLY A 460 -4.22 -25.27 -33.02
N GLN A 461 -4.30 -26.61 -33.09
CA GLN A 461 -3.23 -27.51 -32.61
C GLN A 461 -2.33 -27.87 -33.79
N ASN A 462 -1.29 -27.07 -34.05
CA ASN A 462 -0.45 -27.21 -35.25
C ASN A 462 0.90 -26.48 -35.06
N PRO A 463 1.89 -26.72 -35.93
CA PRO A 463 3.20 -26.05 -35.83
C PRO A 463 3.18 -24.52 -35.91
N CYS A 464 2.15 -23.92 -36.52
CA CYS A 464 2.03 -22.46 -36.54
C CYS A 464 1.63 -21.91 -35.17
N ALA A 465 0.78 -22.63 -34.44
CA ALA A 465 0.48 -22.28 -33.05
C ALA A 465 1.71 -22.42 -32.15
N GLU A 466 2.52 -23.46 -32.37
CA GLU A 466 3.82 -23.64 -31.69
C GLU A 466 4.72 -22.44 -31.94
N ASP A 467 5.00 -22.09 -33.21
CA ASP A 467 5.87 -20.95 -33.58
C ASP A 467 5.31 -19.59 -33.11
N PHE A 468 3.99 -19.43 -33.03
CA PHE A 468 3.36 -18.19 -32.60
C PHE A 468 3.38 -17.99 -31.09
N PHE A 469 3.24 -19.06 -30.30
CA PHE A 469 3.11 -19.00 -28.85
C PHE A 469 4.32 -19.50 -28.08
N ASN A 470 5.24 -20.23 -28.70
CA ASN A 470 6.31 -20.93 -28.01
C ASN A 470 7.66 -20.86 -28.76
N ASP A 471 8.69 -20.35 -28.08
CA ASP A 471 10.03 -20.14 -28.65
C ASP A 471 10.80 -21.44 -28.90
N ASP A 472 10.39 -22.55 -28.27
CA ASP A 472 11.16 -23.80 -28.27
C ASP A 472 11.07 -24.64 -29.56
N VAL A 473 10.14 -24.31 -30.45
CA VAL A 473 9.76 -25.18 -31.58
C VAL A 473 9.76 -24.42 -32.93
N GLY A 474 9.85 -23.09 -32.86
CA GLY A 474 9.68 -22.16 -33.98
C GLY A 474 10.94 -21.80 -34.75
N ALA A 475 10.76 -21.22 -35.94
CA ALA A 475 11.83 -20.53 -36.67
C ALA A 475 11.85 -19.02 -36.36
N ASN A 476 10.78 -18.52 -35.76
CA ASN A 476 10.59 -17.13 -35.34
C ASN A 476 10.60 -17.04 -33.81
N GLU A 477 10.89 -15.85 -33.30
CA GLU A 477 10.62 -15.52 -31.90
C GLU A 477 9.10 -15.44 -31.71
N ALA A 478 8.59 -16.14 -30.72
CA ALA A 478 7.19 -16.28 -30.40
C ALA A 478 6.59 -14.93 -30.00
N MET A 479 5.40 -14.66 -30.53
CA MET A 479 4.69 -13.40 -30.34
C MET A 479 4.37 -13.11 -28.87
N TYR A 480 4.02 -14.16 -28.13
CA TYR A 480 3.57 -14.07 -26.73
C TYR A 480 4.42 -14.89 -25.75
N ASN A 481 5.31 -15.76 -26.25
CA ASN A 481 6.19 -16.66 -25.49
C ASN A 481 5.57 -17.21 -24.18
N LEU A 482 4.80 -18.29 -24.33
CA LEU A 482 4.17 -19.08 -23.27
C LEU A 482 5.06 -20.26 -22.80
N ASP A 483 6.35 -20.29 -23.12
CA ASP A 483 7.25 -21.46 -22.93
C ASP A 483 7.18 -22.10 -21.53
N GLY A 484 6.94 -21.30 -20.47
CA GLY A 484 6.79 -21.82 -19.11
C GLY A 484 5.50 -22.60 -18.81
N ILE A 485 4.45 -22.46 -19.62
CA ILE A 485 3.12 -23.03 -19.39
C ILE A 485 2.47 -23.65 -20.64
N TYR A 486 3.12 -23.56 -21.80
CA TYR A 486 2.56 -24.02 -23.07
C TYR A 486 2.44 -25.55 -23.08
N ASP A 487 1.25 -26.07 -23.39
CA ASP A 487 0.99 -27.49 -23.59
C ASP A 487 0.90 -27.81 -25.09
N HIS A 488 1.90 -28.51 -25.61
CA HIS A 488 1.95 -28.99 -27.00
C HIS A 488 0.78 -29.95 -27.37
N GLY A 489 0.14 -30.54 -26.37
CA GLY A 489 -1.06 -31.37 -26.50
C GLY A 489 -2.34 -30.57 -26.73
N MET A 490 -2.31 -29.24 -26.58
CA MET A 490 -3.46 -28.36 -26.66
C MET A 490 -3.48 -27.52 -27.95
N SER A 491 -4.64 -26.96 -28.29
CA SER A 491 -4.73 -25.96 -29.36
C SER A 491 -4.18 -24.62 -28.86
N GLY A 492 -3.75 -23.74 -29.78
CA GLY A 492 -3.37 -22.36 -29.43
C GLY A 492 -4.47 -21.64 -28.66
N LYS A 493 -5.74 -21.87 -29.02
CA LYS A 493 -6.90 -21.36 -28.27
C LYS A 493 -6.94 -21.86 -26.83
N ASP A 494 -6.73 -23.15 -26.62
CA ASP A 494 -6.76 -23.74 -25.28
C ASP A 494 -5.56 -23.26 -24.44
N ASN A 495 -4.38 -23.09 -25.06
CA ASN A 495 -3.21 -22.47 -24.44
C ASN A 495 -3.46 -21.00 -24.05
N MET A 496 -4.10 -20.21 -24.91
CA MET A 496 -4.52 -18.84 -24.57
C MET A 496 -5.46 -18.83 -23.36
N ALA A 497 -6.46 -19.71 -23.35
CA ALA A 497 -7.42 -19.80 -22.26
C ALA A 497 -6.73 -20.20 -20.94
N ALA A 498 -5.81 -21.17 -20.99
CA ALA A 498 -5.04 -21.61 -19.84
C ALA A 498 -4.13 -20.50 -19.30
N ALA A 499 -3.44 -19.76 -20.16
CA ALA A 499 -2.58 -18.63 -19.80
C ALA A 499 -3.35 -17.47 -19.14
N SER A 500 -4.61 -17.27 -19.57
CA SER A 500 -5.48 -16.20 -19.09
C SER A 500 -6.30 -16.55 -17.85
N VAL A 501 -6.21 -17.79 -17.35
CA VAL A 501 -6.76 -18.15 -16.03
C VAL A 501 -6.16 -17.20 -15.01
N ARG A 502 -6.99 -16.70 -14.09
CA ARG A 502 -6.55 -15.72 -13.09
C ARG A 502 -6.26 -16.37 -11.75
N ASP A 503 -5.13 -15.99 -11.17
CA ASP A 503 -4.83 -16.22 -9.77
C ASP A 503 -5.52 -15.17 -8.92
N PHE A 504 -5.78 -15.55 -7.67
CA PHE A 504 -6.46 -14.72 -6.68
C PHE A 504 -5.73 -14.79 -5.36
N ILE A 505 -5.61 -13.65 -4.69
CA ILE A 505 -5.14 -13.54 -3.31
C ILE A 505 -6.08 -12.66 -2.49
N GLY A 506 -6.01 -12.77 -1.17
CA GLY A 506 -6.89 -12.05 -0.25
C GLY A 506 -8.33 -12.59 -0.20
N ILE A 507 -9.26 -11.72 0.21
CA ILE A 507 -10.65 -12.07 0.54
C ILE A 507 -11.52 -12.07 -0.72
N GLN A 508 -11.57 -13.19 -1.43
CA GLN A 508 -12.31 -13.33 -2.70
C GLN A 508 -13.83 -13.04 -2.63
N THR A 509 -14.41 -13.03 -1.43
CA THR A 509 -15.82 -12.74 -1.17
C THR A 509 -16.11 -11.26 -0.91
N VAL A 510 -15.11 -10.38 -0.98
CA VAL A 510 -15.30 -8.92 -0.90
C VAL A 510 -16.28 -8.48 -2.00
N THR A 511 -17.08 -7.47 -1.70
CA THR A 511 -17.96 -6.79 -2.66
C THR A 511 -17.54 -5.32 -2.77
N PHE A 512 -17.93 -4.67 -3.85
CA PHE A 512 -17.70 -3.24 -4.04
C PHE A 512 -18.10 -2.39 -2.82
N GLY A 513 -17.20 -1.49 -2.44
CA GLY A 513 -17.39 -0.53 -1.35
C GLY A 513 -17.43 -1.09 0.07
N ALA A 514 -17.19 -2.40 0.25
CA ALA A 514 -17.08 -3.01 1.56
C ALA A 514 -16.03 -2.29 2.43
N ALA A 515 -16.35 -2.11 3.71
CA ALA A 515 -15.45 -1.53 4.70
C ALA A 515 -14.65 -2.65 5.37
N PHE A 516 -13.34 -2.44 5.49
CA PHE A 516 -12.42 -3.33 6.19
C PHE A 516 -11.66 -2.53 7.25
N GLY A 517 -11.15 -3.22 8.27
CA GLY A 517 -10.00 -2.67 8.99
C GLY A 517 -8.78 -2.91 8.12
N TRP A 518 -8.08 -1.85 7.74
CA TRP A 518 -6.73 -2.00 7.19
C TRP A 518 -5.77 -2.23 8.38
N PRO A 519 -4.81 -3.16 8.25
CA PRO A 519 -4.00 -3.70 9.36
C PRO A 519 -3.36 -2.67 10.27
#